data_AF-A0AAD8CNV0-F1
#
_entry.id   AF-A0AAD8CNV0-F1
#
_cell.length_a   1.000
_cell.length_b   1.000
_cell.length_c   1.000
_cell.angle_alpha   90.00
_cell.angle_beta   90.00
_cell.angle_gamma   90.00
#
_symmetry.space_group_name_H-M   'P 1'
#
loop_
_entity.id
_entity.type
_entity.pdbx_description
1 polymer ?
#
loop_
_entity_poly.entity_id
_entity_poly.type
_entity_poly.pdbx_seq_one_letter_code
_entity_poly.pdbx_strand_id
1 'polypeptide(L)'
;MSKKSVLKVGNENRQKVETYRQSLFTEADNLFSYFIPKKILQLDLFLKEDVVNVSDLSLIHAPLEIPIPDPPKQEDEMETDKEDEKKKEAPKCGFIKGNEKMLALLDRVKPEIKTLRETCILVATWIQHMIPKIEDGNDFGVAIQEKILERIAAVKTKVEGFQTYISK
;
A
#
# COMPACT_ATOMS: atom_id res chain seq x y z
N MET A 1 -51.99 -13.15 -2.82
CA MET A 1 -51.55 -11.94 -2.09
C MET A 1 -50.22 -12.26 -1.39
N SER A 2 -49.12 -11.61 -1.78
CA SER A 2 -47.81 -11.86 -1.18
C SER A 2 -47.79 -11.32 0.25
N LYS A 3 -47.51 -12.18 1.24
CA LYS A 3 -47.32 -11.75 2.64
C LYS A 3 -46.12 -10.78 2.65
N LYS A 4 -46.36 -9.51 2.99
CA LYS A 4 -45.28 -8.55 3.23
C LYS A 4 -44.43 -9.06 4.40
N SER A 5 -43.25 -9.58 4.09
CA SER A 5 -42.24 -9.94 5.09
C SER A 5 -41.69 -8.67 5.71
N VAL A 6 -42.17 -8.33 6.91
CA VAL A 6 -41.63 -7.21 7.69
C VAL A 6 -40.59 -7.75 8.66
N LEU A 7 -39.31 -7.52 8.35
CA LEU A 7 -38.22 -7.84 9.27
C LEU A 7 -38.25 -6.85 10.44
N LYS A 8 -38.57 -7.34 11.64
CA LYS A 8 -38.52 -6.53 12.87
C LYS A 8 -37.10 -6.55 13.44
N VAL A 9 -36.40 -5.42 13.35
CA VAL A 9 -35.12 -5.22 14.03
C VAL A 9 -35.37 -4.80 15.48
N GLY A 10 -34.83 -5.56 16.43
CA GLY A 10 -34.92 -5.25 17.86
C GLY A 10 -34.22 -3.95 18.25
N ASN A 11 -34.69 -3.30 19.31
CA ASN A 11 -34.20 -1.98 19.73
C ASN A 11 -32.70 -1.95 20.02
N GLU A 12 -32.16 -2.99 20.65
CA GLU A 12 -30.72 -3.10 20.94
C GLU A 12 -29.89 -3.09 19.65
N ASN A 13 -30.30 -3.84 18.64
CA ASN A 13 -29.59 -3.89 17.35
C ASN A 13 -29.69 -2.56 16.59
N ARG A 14 -30.85 -1.88 16.66
CA ARG A 14 -30.99 -0.52 16.10
C ARG A 14 -30.02 0.45 16.77
N GLN A 15 -29.90 0.39 18.10
CA GLN A 15 -29.00 1.26 18.85
C GLN A 15 -27.54 1.00 18.47
N LYS A 16 -27.12 -0.26 18.32
CA LYS A 16 -25.74 -0.60 17.90
C LYS A 16 -25.40 0.01 16.53
N VAL A 17 -26.31 -0.11 15.56
CA VAL A 17 -26.12 0.44 14.21
C VAL A 17 -26.09 1.97 14.25
N GLU A 18 -26.98 2.59 15.02
CA GLU A 18 -27.03 4.05 15.13
C GLU A 18 -25.78 4.62 15.81
N THR A 19 -25.27 3.98 16.86
CA THR A 19 -24.00 4.35 17.49
C THR A 19 -22.84 4.25 16.50
N TYR A 20 -22.76 3.17 15.71
CA TYR A 20 -21.76 3.03 14.65
C TYR A 20 -21.88 4.15 13.61
N ARG A 21 -23.10 4.44 13.14
CA ARG A 21 -23.37 5.51 12.16
C ARG A 21 -22.93 6.87 12.69
N GLN A 22 -23.23 7.20 13.95
CA GLN A 22 -22.80 8.46 14.57
C GLN A 22 -21.28 8.56 14.69
N SER A 23 -20.62 7.47 15.08
CA SER A 23 -19.16 7.39 15.12
C SER A 23 -18.56 7.63 13.74
N LEU A 24 -19.07 6.95 12.71
CA LEU A 24 -18.63 7.08 11.32
C LEU A 24 -18.73 8.53 10.82
N PHE A 25 -19.84 9.21 11.09
CA PHE A 25 -20.04 10.59 10.67
C PHE A 25 -19.11 11.57 11.41
N THR A 26 -18.88 11.34 12.70
CA THR A 26 -17.93 12.14 13.50
C THR A 26 -16.51 11.95 12.98
N GLU A 27 -16.13 10.71 12.65
CA GLU A 27 -14.81 10.40 12.12
C GLU A 27 -14.61 11.02 10.73
N ALA A 28 -15.62 10.97 9.86
CA ALA A 28 -15.57 11.61 8.55
C ALA A 28 -15.46 13.14 8.65
N ASP A 29 -16.18 13.78 9.58
CA ASP A 29 -16.07 15.22 9.80
C ASP A 29 -14.66 15.62 10.26
N ASN A 30 -14.11 14.93 11.25
CA ASN A 30 -12.74 15.15 11.71
C ASN A 30 -11.71 14.85 10.59
N LEU A 31 -12.00 13.88 9.73
CA LEU A 31 -11.14 13.52 8.60
C LEU A 31 -10.95 14.72 7.65
N PHE A 32 -12.05 15.34 7.21
CA PHE A 32 -11.98 16.47 6.28
C PHE A 32 -11.54 17.76 6.95
N SER A 33 -12.00 18.02 8.18
CA SER A 33 -11.74 19.27 8.88
C SER A 33 -10.31 19.37 9.44
N TYR A 34 -9.70 18.24 9.81
CA TYR A 34 -8.39 18.25 10.47
C TYR A 34 -7.38 17.29 9.83
N PHE A 35 -7.76 16.03 9.63
CA PHE A 35 -6.79 14.98 9.30
C PHE A 35 -6.17 15.15 7.91
N ILE A 36 -6.99 15.33 6.86
CA ILE A 36 -6.52 15.48 5.48
C ILE A 36 -5.64 16.74 5.33
N PRO A 37 -6.06 17.93 5.78
CA PRO A 37 -5.20 19.12 5.74
C PRO A 37 -3.86 18.91 6.44
N LYS A 38 -3.87 18.29 7.64
CA LYS A 38 -2.65 17.96 8.37
C LYS A 38 -1.76 16.98 7.60
N LYS A 39 -2.33 15.94 6.99
CA LYS A 39 -1.58 14.95 6.22
C LYS A 39 -0.94 15.54 4.97
N ILE A 40 -1.62 16.45 4.28
CA ILE A 40 -1.05 17.19 3.14
C ILE A 40 0.22 17.93 3.57
N LEU A 41 0.15 18.68 4.69
CA LEU A 41 1.32 19.40 5.21
C LEU A 41 2.45 18.46 5.65
N GLN A 42 2.12 17.37 6.33
CA GLN A 42 3.10 16.38 6.76
C GLN A 42 3.84 15.74 5.58
N LEU A 43 3.12 15.37 4.53
CA LEU A 43 3.69 14.78 3.33
C LEU A 43 4.47 15.80 2.50
N ASP A 44 4.03 17.05 2.43
CA ASP A 44 4.77 18.15 1.80
C ASP A 44 6.12 18.41 2.49
N LEU A 45 6.14 18.39 3.83
CA LEU A 45 7.38 18.47 4.60
C LEU A 45 8.28 17.26 4.37
N PHE A 46 7.71 16.05 4.38
CA PHE A 46 8.46 14.83 4.11
C PHE A 46 9.11 14.83 2.72
N LEU A 47 8.40 15.32 1.71
CA LEU A 47 8.92 15.47 0.34
C LEU A 47 10.09 16.45 0.22
N LYS A 48 10.36 17.27 1.23
CA LYS A 48 11.51 18.21 1.27
C LYS A 48 12.72 17.65 1.99
N GLU A 49 12.61 16.46 2.59
CA GLU A 49 13.72 15.85 3.32
C GLU A 49 14.75 15.21 2.38
N ASP A 50 16.03 15.21 2.77
CA ASP A 50 17.12 14.68 1.94
C ASP A 50 16.97 13.18 1.64
N VAL A 51 16.27 12.44 2.51
CA VAL A 51 16.03 10.99 2.35
C VAL A 51 15.20 10.65 1.11
N VAL A 52 14.37 11.58 0.62
CA VAL A 52 13.60 11.44 -0.63
C VAL A 52 14.15 12.31 -1.76
N ASN A 53 15.08 13.23 -1.47
CA ASN A 53 15.71 14.13 -2.44
C ASN A 53 17.18 13.74 -2.69
N VAL A 54 17.40 12.50 -3.11
CA VAL A 54 18.75 12.00 -3.42
C VAL A 54 19.24 12.58 -4.75
N SER A 55 20.30 13.39 -4.71
CA SER A 55 20.88 14.02 -5.90
C SER A 55 21.63 13.05 -6.81
N ASP A 56 22.22 12.01 -6.24
CA ASP A 56 22.94 10.96 -6.97
C ASP A 56 22.53 9.57 -6.46
N LEU A 57 21.98 8.75 -7.37
CA LEU A 57 21.52 7.39 -7.06
C LEU A 57 22.66 6.43 -6.73
N SER A 58 23.92 6.77 -7.05
CA SER A 58 25.06 5.97 -6.57
C SER A 58 25.10 5.90 -5.03
N LEU A 59 24.57 6.92 -4.35
CA LEU A 59 24.55 7.02 -2.89
C LEU A 59 23.62 6.00 -2.24
N ILE A 60 22.66 5.43 -2.96
CA ILE A 60 21.78 4.38 -2.43
C ILE A 60 22.32 2.97 -2.66
N HIS A 61 23.47 2.80 -3.32
CA HIS A 61 24.08 1.48 -3.47
C HIS A 61 24.48 0.89 -2.11
N ALA A 62 23.99 -0.32 -1.84
CA ALA A 62 24.45 -1.13 -0.73
C ALA A 62 25.61 -2.03 -1.21
N PRO A 63 26.63 -2.27 -0.36
CA PRO A 63 27.74 -3.16 -0.72
C PRO A 63 27.24 -4.57 -0.99
N LEU A 64 27.65 -5.14 -2.13
CA LEU A 64 27.31 -6.50 -2.54
C LEU A 64 28.56 -7.37 -2.54
N GLU A 65 28.83 -7.98 -1.39
CA GLU A 65 30.03 -8.80 -1.15
C GLU A 65 29.82 -10.26 -1.60
N ILE A 66 29.56 -10.45 -2.89
CA ILE A 66 29.48 -11.78 -3.50
C ILE A 66 30.84 -12.12 -4.11
N PRO A 67 31.46 -13.26 -3.74
CA PRO A 67 32.73 -13.66 -4.32
C PRO A 67 32.57 -13.98 -5.82
N ILE A 68 33.38 -13.33 -6.66
CA ILE A 68 33.38 -13.53 -8.12
C ILE A 68 34.28 -14.75 -8.42
N PRO A 69 33.78 -15.81 -9.07
CA PRO A 69 34.60 -16.95 -9.45
C PRO A 69 35.68 -16.56 -10.47
N ASP A 70 36.88 -17.10 -10.31
CA ASP A 70 37.93 -16.93 -11.30
C ASP A 70 37.54 -17.58 -12.64
N PRO A 71 37.90 -16.96 -13.78
CA PRO A 71 37.67 -17.56 -15.08
C PRO A 71 38.35 -18.94 -15.18
N PRO A 72 37.76 -19.90 -15.92
CA PRO A 72 38.42 -21.17 -16.19
C PRO A 72 39.75 -20.89 -16.90
N LYS A 73 40.80 -21.61 -16.51
CA LYS A 73 42.08 -21.51 -17.21
C LYS A 73 41.84 -22.03 -18.64
N GLN A 74 42.29 -21.30 -19.65
CA GLN A 74 42.36 -21.83 -21.01
C GLN A 74 43.26 -23.07 -20.98
N GLU A 75 42.72 -24.22 -21.33
CA GLU A 75 43.50 -25.42 -21.56
C GLU A 75 44.28 -25.20 -22.85
N ASP A 76 45.58 -24.91 -22.73
CA ASP A 76 46.51 -25.07 -23.83
C ASP A 76 46.49 -26.56 -24.21
N GLU A 77 46.07 -26.86 -25.44
CA GLU A 77 46.06 -28.21 -26.01
C GLU A 77 47.44 -28.86 -25.82
N MET A 78 47.52 -29.88 -24.95
CA MET A 78 48.28 -31.12 -25.18
C MET A 78 48.18 -32.07 -23.96
N GLU A 79 47.44 -33.16 -24.19
CA GLU A 79 47.78 -34.55 -23.84
C GLU A 79 47.95 -35.01 -22.37
N THR A 80 47.28 -36.14 -22.12
CA THR A 80 47.51 -37.21 -21.12
C THR A 80 46.90 -37.09 -19.71
N ASP A 81 45.91 -37.97 -19.49
CA ASP A 81 45.56 -38.70 -18.27
C ASP A 81 46.14 -38.19 -16.95
N LYS A 82 45.26 -37.61 -16.11
CA LYS A 82 45.18 -37.91 -14.68
C LYS A 82 43.90 -37.35 -14.07
N GLU A 83 43.18 -38.26 -13.43
CA GLU A 83 42.12 -38.06 -12.45
C GLU A 83 42.49 -36.93 -11.48
N ASP A 84 41.77 -35.81 -11.58
CA ASP A 84 41.36 -34.94 -10.46
C ASP A 84 40.69 -33.72 -11.09
N GLU A 85 39.51 -33.90 -11.68
CA GLU A 85 38.53 -32.81 -11.75
C GLU A 85 38.16 -32.45 -10.30
N LYS A 86 39.04 -31.71 -9.62
CA LYS A 86 38.68 -30.91 -8.46
C LYS A 86 37.62 -29.96 -8.96
N LYS A 87 36.34 -30.36 -8.86
CA LYS A 87 35.19 -29.47 -8.92
C LYS A 87 35.57 -28.29 -8.03
N LYS A 88 35.97 -27.17 -8.64
CA LYS A 88 36.31 -25.96 -7.89
C LYS A 88 35.04 -25.61 -7.14
N GLU A 89 35.02 -25.87 -5.83
CA GLU A 89 33.87 -25.52 -4.99
C GLU A 89 33.59 -24.04 -5.18
N ALA A 90 32.34 -23.71 -5.52
CA ALA A 90 31.94 -22.32 -5.65
C ALA A 90 32.27 -21.58 -4.34
N PRO A 91 32.88 -20.38 -4.41
CA PRO A 91 33.28 -19.67 -3.22
C PRO A 91 32.05 -19.42 -2.33
N LYS A 92 32.18 -19.73 -1.04
CA LYS A 92 31.09 -19.57 -0.08
C LYS A 92 30.77 -18.09 0.09
N CYS A 93 29.52 -17.72 -0.19
CA CYS A 93 29.03 -16.35 0.01
C CYS A 93 28.75 -16.09 1.49
N GLY A 94 29.16 -14.91 1.98
CA GLY A 94 28.82 -14.43 3.32
C GLY A 94 27.37 -13.96 3.45
N PHE A 95 27.02 -13.43 4.62
CA PHE A 95 25.69 -12.83 4.86
C PHE A 95 25.55 -11.52 4.07
N ILE A 96 24.58 -11.47 3.17
CA ILE A 96 24.26 -10.26 2.41
C ILE A 96 23.18 -9.49 3.16
N LYS A 97 23.53 -8.31 3.69
CA LYS A 97 22.59 -7.43 4.37
C LYS A 97 21.69 -6.70 3.37
N GLY A 98 20.46 -6.41 3.78
CA GLY A 98 19.54 -5.55 3.01
C GLY A 98 20.03 -4.10 2.90
N ASN A 99 19.43 -3.35 1.96
CA ASN A 99 19.74 -1.94 1.79
C ASN A 99 19.11 -1.09 2.90
N GLU A 100 19.91 -0.70 3.89
CA GLU A 100 19.45 0.04 5.07
C GLU A 100 18.77 1.38 4.75
N LYS A 101 19.25 2.09 3.71
CA LYS A 101 18.66 3.38 3.31
C LYS A 101 17.25 3.18 2.75
N MET A 102 17.08 2.15 1.93
CA MET A 102 15.78 1.77 1.39
C MET A 102 14.85 1.25 2.48
N LEU A 103 15.36 0.44 3.42
CA LEU A 103 14.58 -0.05 4.56
C LEU A 103 14.06 1.10 5.42
N ALA A 104 14.91 2.08 5.76
CA ALA A 104 14.52 3.26 6.52
C ALA A 104 13.46 4.10 5.78
N LEU A 105 13.58 4.26 4.46
CA LEU A 105 12.57 4.95 3.66
C LEU A 105 11.24 4.19 3.62
N LEU A 106 11.29 2.87 3.44
CA LEU A 106 10.11 2.00 3.43
C LEU A 106 9.37 2.04 4.77
N ASP A 107 10.07 2.12 5.89
CA ASP A 107 9.46 2.23 7.22
C ASP A 107 8.67 3.53 7.40
N ARG A 108 9.00 4.59 6.64
CA ARG A 108 8.23 5.83 6.60
C ARG A 108 7.08 5.80 5.60
N VAL A 109 7.26 5.15 4.45
CA VAL A 109 6.25 5.12 3.38
C VAL A 109 5.12 4.11 3.66
N LYS A 110 5.42 2.94 4.26
CA LYS A 110 4.44 1.89 4.55
C LYS A 110 3.26 2.38 5.42
N PRO A 111 3.48 3.12 6.53
CA PRO A 111 2.38 3.66 7.33
C PRO A 111 1.48 4.59 6.53
N GLU A 112 2.04 5.45 5.67
CA GLU A 112 1.27 6.40 4.88
C GLU A 112 0.35 5.71 3.86
N ILE A 113 0.83 4.64 3.21
CA ILE A 113 0.01 3.81 2.32
C ILE A 113 -1.13 3.15 3.10
N LYS A 114 -0.85 2.57 4.26
CA LYS A 114 -1.86 1.94 5.11
C LYS A 114 -2.94 2.95 5.53
N THR A 115 -2.51 4.11 6.03
CA THR A 115 -3.40 5.19 6.46
C THR A 115 -4.29 5.69 5.31
N LEU A 116 -3.74 5.87 4.12
CA LEU A 116 -4.54 6.30 2.97
C LEU A 116 -5.56 5.23 2.55
N ARG A 117 -5.19 3.94 2.65
CA ARG A 117 -6.12 2.82 2.39
C ARG A 117 -7.30 2.83 3.36
N GLU A 118 -7.02 2.98 4.66
CA GLU A 118 -8.04 3.07 5.71
C GLU A 118 -8.95 4.29 5.50
N THR A 119 -8.35 5.42 5.14
CA THR A 119 -9.09 6.66 4.80
C THR A 119 -10.04 6.44 3.62
N CYS A 120 -9.60 5.77 2.55
CA CYS A 120 -10.47 5.47 1.41
C CYS A 120 -11.66 4.59 1.80
N ILE A 121 -11.45 3.61 2.69
CA ILE A 121 -12.52 2.75 3.19
C ILE A 121 -13.52 3.57 4.01
N LEU A 122 -13.03 4.40 4.94
CA LEU A 122 -13.87 5.26 5.78
C LEU A 122 -14.77 6.18 4.95
N VAL A 123 -14.19 6.91 3.99
CA VAL A 123 -14.95 7.84 3.14
C VAL A 123 -15.96 7.10 2.26
N ALA A 124 -15.58 5.95 1.68
CA ALA A 124 -16.50 5.15 0.89
C ALA A 124 -17.69 4.67 1.73
N THR A 125 -17.44 4.16 2.93
CA THR A 125 -18.49 3.71 3.84
C THR A 125 -19.38 4.87 4.31
N TRP A 126 -18.81 6.04 4.57
CA TRP A 126 -19.56 7.24 4.93
C TRP A 126 -20.50 7.69 3.80
N ILE A 127 -20.01 7.80 2.55
CA ILE A 127 -20.85 8.17 1.40
C ILE A 127 -21.95 7.13 1.17
N GLN A 128 -21.64 5.83 1.28
CA GLN A 128 -22.64 4.77 1.14
C GLN A 128 -23.79 4.90 2.15
N HIS A 129 -23.53 5.36 3.37
CA HIS A 129 -24.59 5.63 4.36
C HIS A 129 -25.40 6.90 4.06
N MET A 130 -24.90 7.78 3.20
CA MET A 130 -25.61 8.99 2.74
C MET A 130 -26.43 8.77 1.48
N ILE A 131 -26.30 7.62 0.80
CA ILE A 131 -27.13 7.30 -0.36
C ILE A 131 -28.56 7.05 0.14
N PRO A 132 -29.55 7.81 -0.34
CA PRO A 132 -30.93 7.68 0.10
C PRO A 132 -31.57 6.40 -0.45
N LYS A 133 -32.81 6.15 -0.04
CA LYS A 133 -33.62 5.11 -0.66
C LYS A 133 -33.83 5.45 -2.14
N ILE A 134 -33.80 4.43 -2.99
CA ILE A 134 -34.08 4.57 -4.42
C ILE A 134 -35.55 4.99 -4.59
N GLU A 135 -35.75 6.10 -5.30
CA GLU A 135 -37.05 6.68 -5.66
C GLU A 135 -37.03 7.00 -7.17
N ASP A 136 -38.19 7.32 -7.76
CA ASP A 136 -38.27 7.66 -9.19
C ASP A 136 -38.09 9.17 -9.38
N GLY A 137 -36.98 9.56 -10.01
CA GLY A 137 -36.60 10.95 -10.22
C GLY A 137 -35.84 11.57 -9.05
N ASN A 138 -35.30 12.79 -9.27
CA ASN A 138 -34.39 13.48 -8.35
C ASN A 138 -33.05 12.76 -8.10
N ASP A 139 -32.60 11.97 -9.08
CA ASP A 139 -31.40 11.12 -8.97
C ASP A 139 -30.07 11.83 -9.22
N PHE A 140 -30.09 13.13 -9.56
CA PHE A 140 -28.85 13.85 -9.89
C PHE A 140 -27.86 13.88 -8.71
N GLY A 141 -28.35 14.09 -7.49
CA GLY A 141 -27.52 14.03 -6.29
C GLY A 141 -26.92 12.64 -6.05
N VAL A 142 -27.69 11.58 -6.32
CA VAL A 142 -27.22 10.19 -6.22
C VAL A 142 -26.15 9.90 -7.27
N ALA A 143 -26.35 10.35 -8.52
CA ALA A 143 -25.35 10.21 -9.58
C ALA A 143 -24.01 10.89 -9.23
N ILE A 144 -24.04 12.03 -8.54
CA ILE A 144 -22.81 12.66 -8.01
C ILE A 144 -22.16 11.79 -6.94
N GLN A 145 -22.94 11.26 -5.99
CA GLN A 145 -22.43 10.36 -4.94
C GLN A 145 -21.75 9.12 -5.56
N GLU A 146 -22.36 8.51 -6.57
CA GLU A 146 -21.81 7.38 -7.31
C GLU A 146 -20.50 7.74 -8.02
N LYS A 147 -20.45 8.91 -8.66
CA LYS A 147 -19.23 9.36 -9.35
C LYS A 147 -18.06 9.59 -8.38
N ILE A 148 -18.34 10.11 -7.19
CA ILE A 148 -17.33 10.28 -6.14
C ILE A 148 -16.86 8.91 -5.62
N LEU A 149 -17.78 7.95 -5.43
CA LEU A 149 -17.41 6.58 -5.04
C LEU A 149 -16.53 5.89 -6.08
N GLU A 150 -16.81 6.07 -7.37
CA GLU A 150 -15.95 5.59 -8.47
C GLU A 150 -14.53 6.15 -8.35
N ARG A 151 -14.41 7.45 -8.05
CA ARG A 151 -13.11 8.09 -7.85
C ARG A 151 -12.38 7.54 -6.64
N ILE A 152 -13.06 7.35 -5.51
CA ILE A 152 -12.46 6.78 -4.30
C ILE A 152 -11.99 5.34 -4.57
N ALA A 153 -12.78 4.54 -5.28
CA ALA A 153 -12.39 3.19 -5.69
C ALA A 153 -11.12 3.21 -6.55
N ALA A 154 -11.04 4.12 -7.53
CA ALA A 154 -9.85 4.27 -8.36
C ALA A 154 -8.59 4.65 -7.54
N VAL A 155 -8.73 5.50 -6.53
CA VAL A 155 -7.64 5.84 -5.60
C VAL A 155 -7.24 4.61 -4.78
N LYS A 156 -8.21 3.91 -4.20
CA LYS A 156 -7.98 2.69 -3.40
C LYS A 156 -7.22 1.63 -4.20
N THR A 157 -7.61 1.39 -5.47
CA THR A 157 -6.92 0.43 -6.35
C THR A 157 -5.45 0.80 -6.55
N LYS A 158 -5.12 2.09 -6.72
CA LYS A 158 -3.73 2.54 -6.83
C LYS A 158 -2.94 2.30 -5.54
N VAL A 159 -3.56 2.58 -4.38
CA VAL A 159 -2.94 2.36 -3.06
C VAL A 159 -2.65 0.88 -2.81
N GLU A 160 -3.56 -0.02 -3.22
CA GLU A 160 -3.34 -1.47 -3.17
C GLU A 160 -2.21 -1.91 -4.12
N GLY A 161 -2.07 -1.23 -5.27
CA GLY A 161 -0.92 -1.36 -6.15
C GLY A 161 0.40 -1.01 -5.47
N PHE A 162 0.47 0.11 -4.73
CA PHE A 162 1.67 0.50 -3.98
C PHE A 162 2.07 -0.53 -2.92
N GLN A 163 1.10 -1.09 -2.20
CA GLN A 163 1.35 -2.17 -1.26
C GLN A 163 1.97 -3.39 -1.95
N THR A 164 1.50 -3.71 -3.16
CA THR A 164 2.05 -4.82 -3.95
C THR A 164 3.48 -4.55 -4.41
N TYR A 165 3.81 -3.31 -4.79
CA TYR A 165 5.17 -2.95 -5.19
C TYR A 165 6.18 -3.04 -4.05
N ILE A 166 5.77 -2.75 -2.81
CA ILE A 166 6.66 -2.88 -1.64
C ILE A 166 6.91 -4.34 -1.27
N SER A 167 5.95 -5.22 -1.54
CA SER A 167 6.04 -6.65 -1.20
C SER A 167 6.71 -7.50 -2.28
N LYS A 168 6.88 -6.98 -3.49
CA LYS A 168 7.56 -7.65 -4.61
C LYS A 168 9.06 -7.45 -4.51
#